data_AF-A0A939T3X8-F1
#
_entry.id   AF-A0A939T3X8-F1
#
_cell.length_a   1.000
_cell.length_b   1.000
_cell.length_c   1.000
_cell.angle_alpha   90.00
_cell.angle_beta   90.00
_cell.angle_gamma   90.00
#
_symmetry.space_group_name_H-M   'P 1'
#
loop_
_entity.id
_entity.type
_entity.pdbx_description
1 polymer ?
#
loop_
_entity_poly.entity_id
_entity_poly.type
_entity_poly.pdbx_seq_one_letter_code
_entity_poly.pdbx_strand_id
1 'polypeptide(L)'
;MPVIRTTVIEGFTDRALREEISRGLSDALLNIMGEVSRPWIYSMVEEMKPGAWYFSSFGDVMPDENTVADGRAQIEHHHRTRLNEERVRAAYAALAGGDQDQVEQYWHEDMTWLVPGDNPISGMKKGRDEFMDFMATVGELSGNSFNMDFTAVFTGGDPAVIGGDTSVDLSHNTGHRAGDESRRLEIDVAHVLKWNEGRVVEGRGAIFGNGTAEYDAFWS
;
A
#
# COMPACT_ATOMS: atom_id res chain seq x y z
N MET A 1 21.67 22.67 -21.20
CA MET A 1 20.44 21.86 -21.01
C MET A 1 20.89 20.50 -20.48
N PRO A 2 20.52 20.13 -19.24
CA PRO A 2 20.83 18.80 -18.74
C PRO A 2 20.02 17.75 -19.50
N VAL A 3 20.71 16.85 -20.18
CA VAL A 3 20.13 15.64 -20.76
C VAL A 3 20.65 14.48 -19.93
N ILE A 4 19.74 13.76 -19.26
CA ILE A 4 20.08 12.52 -18.58
C ILE A 4 19.90 11.40 -19.59
N ARG A 5 20.98 10.69 -19.88
CA ARG A 5 20.93 9.45 -20.64
C ARG A 5 21.18 8.30 -19.68
N THR A 6 20.17 7.46 -19.53
CA THR A 6 20.26 6.21 -18.77
C THR A 6 20.31 5.06 -19.74
N THR A 7 21.31 4.20 -19.60
CA THR A 7 21.44 2.98 -20.40
C THR A 7 21.05 1.79 -19.55
N VAL A 8 20.11 0.97 -20.03
CA VAL A 8 19.69 -0.28 -19.39
C VAL A 8 19.97 -1.45 -20.31
N ILE A 9 20.26 -2.60 -19.72
CA ILE A 9 20.50 -3.84 -20.47
C ILE A 9 19.20 -4.29 -21.14
N GLU A 10 19.28 -4.69 -22.40
CA GLU A 10 18.16 -5.20 -23.19
C GLU A 10 17.56 -6.44 -22.51
N GLY A 11 16.24 -6.45 -22.39
CA GLY A 11 15.50 -7.52 -21.69
C GLY A 11 15.47 -7.39 -20.16
N PHE A 12 16.18 -6.41 -19.56
CA PHE A 12 16.10 -6.12 -18.12
C PHE A 12 14.87 -5.31 -17.74
N THR A 13 14.38 -4.45 -18.66
CA THR A 13 13.22 -3.59 -18.44
C THR A 13 12.21 -3.76 -19.56
N ASP A 14 10.93 -3.55 -19.27
CA ASP A 14 9.91 -3.36 -20.29
C ASP A 14 9.67 -1.87 -20.57
N ARG A 15 8.74 -1.56 -21.48
CA ARG A 15 8.42 -0.17 -21.82
C ARG A 15 7.88 0.62 -20.63
N ALA A 16 7.02 0.02 -19.80
CA ALA A 16 6.40 0.71 -18.68
C ALA A 16 7.46 1.09 -17.63
N LEU A 17 8.36 0.16 -17.31
CA LEU A 17 9.46 0.39 -16.38
C LEU A 17 10.45 1.44 -16.91
N ARG A 18 10.71 1.49 -18.23
CA ARG A 18 11.52 2.57 -18.81
C ARG A 18 10.88 3.94 -18.67
N GLU A 19 9.57 4.04 -18.88
CA GLU A 19 8.82 5.29 -18.69
C GLU A 19 8.86 5.73 -17.21
N GLU A 20 8.77 4.79 -16.27
CA GLU A 20 8.91 5.06 -14.83
C GLU A 20 10.33 5.52 -14.45
N ILE A 21 11.39 4.84 -14.94
CA ILE A 21 12.78 5.25 -14.73
C ILE A 21 13.00 6.67 -15.27
N SER A 22 12.53 6.94 -16.50
CA SER A 22 12.67 8.25 -17.11
C SER A 22 12.01 9.34 -16.25
N ARG A 23 10.78 9.09 -15.78
CA ARG A 23 10.02 10.02 -14.93
C ARG A 23 10.68 10.21 -13.58
N GLY A 24 11.06 9.12 -12.90
CA GLY A 24 11.70 9.17 -11.59
C GLY A 24 13.02 9.96 -11.59
N LEU A 25 13.83 9.81 -12.65
CA LEU A 25 15.05 10.60 -12.82
C LEU A 25 14.76 12.09 -13.07
N SER A 26 13.71 12.40 -13.84
CA SER A 26 13.27 13.78 -14.02
C SER A 26 12.75 14.39 -12.73
N ASP A 27 11.92 13.67 -11.97
CA ASP A 27 11.36 14.12 -10.70
C ASP A 27 12.46 14.30 -9.64
N ALA A 28 13.46 13.42 -9.61
CA ALA A 28 14.62 13.57 -8.74
C ALA A 28 15.39 14.88 -9.03
N LEU A 29 15.60 15.22 -10.31
CA LEU A 29 16.21 16.50 -10.67
C LEU A 29 15.31 17.68 -10.33
N LEU A 30 14.00 17.57 -10.55
CA LEU A 30 13.04 18.63 -10.22
C LEU A 30 13.00 18.91 -8.71
N ASN A 31 13.11 17.89 -7.88
CA ASN A 31 13.20 18.04 -6.43
C ASN A 31 14.45 18.83 -6.00
N ILE A 32 15.55 18.73 -6.76
CA ILE A 32 16.80 19.46 -6.49
C ILE A 32 16.77 20.87 -7.10
N MET A 33 16.32 21.00 -8.34
CA MET A 33 16.44 22.21 -9.16
C MET A 33 15.19 23.09 -9.14
N GLY A 34 14.08 22.59 -8.60
CA GLY A 34 12.78 23.23 -8.60
C GLY A 34 11.99 23.07 -9.91
N GLU A 35 10.67 23.17 -9.80
CA GLU A 35 9.71 22.99 -10.92
C GLU A 35 9.96 23.92 -12.13
N VAL A 36 10.55 25.09 -11.90
CA VAL A 36 10.90 26.04 -12.97
C VAL A 36 11.84 25.43 -14.02
N SER A 37 12.59 24.38 -13.67
CA SER A 37 13.54 23.71 -14.56
C SER A 37 12.91 22.66 -15.48
N ARG A 38 11.62 22.30 -15.29
CA ARG A 38 10.91 21.25 -16.05
C ARG A 38 11.01 21.36 -17.57
N PRO A 39 10.89 22.55 -18.19
CA PRO A 39 11.01 22.66 -19.66
C PRO A 39 12.41 22.33 -20.19
N TRP A 40 13.42 22.25 -19.32
CA TRP A 40 14.83 22.09 -19.66
C TRP A 40 15.41 20.74 -19.23
N ILE A 41 14.62 19.88 -18.59
CA ILE A 41 15.02 18.54 -18.18
C ILE A 41 14.53 17.54 -19.22
N TYR A 42 15.48 16.79 -19.80
CA TYR A 42 15.20 15.71 -20.73
C TYR A 42 15.83 14.44 -20.18
N SER A 43 15.02 13.38 -20.08
CA SER A 43 15.47 12.05 -19.65
C SER A 43 15.20 11.07 -20.78
N MET A 44 16.21 10.28 -21.11
CA MET A 44 16.13 9.25 -22.14
C MET A 44 16.64 7.94 -21.55
N VAL A 45 15.87 6.88 -21.75
CA VAL A 45 16.24 5.52 -21.36
C VAL A 45 16.47 4.72 -22.64
N GLU A 46 17.73 4.37 -22.89
CA GLU A 46 18.16 3.59 -24.05
C GLU A 46 18.43 2.14 -23.63
N GLU A 47 18.00 1.18 -24.45
CA GLU A 47 18.33 -0.23 -24.27
C GLU A 47 19.63 -0.57 -24.98
N MET A 48 20.34 -1.55 -24.44
CA MET A 48 21.50 -2.08 -25.12
C MET A 48 21.76 -3.56 -24.96
N LYS A 49 22.39 -4.14 -25.97
CA LYS A 49 22.78 -5.54 -25.97
C LYS A 49 23.79 -5.86 -24.85
N PRO A 50 23.59 -6.97 -24.13
CA PRO A 50 24.63 -7.55 -23.28
C PRO A 50 25.95 -7.68 -24.06
N GLY A 51 27.08 -7.31 -23.45
CA GLY A 51 28.41 -7.38 -24.10
C GLY A 51 28.86 -6.14 -24.88
N ALA A 52 28.04 -5.08 -24.96
CA ALA A 52 28.38 -3.85 -25.70
C ALA A 52 29.11 -2.77 -24.85
N TRP A 53 29.39 -3.01 -23.56
CA TRP A 53 30.09 -2.09 -22.65
C TRP A 53 31.41 -2.66 -22.12
N TYR A 54 32.42 -1.79 -21.99
CA TYR A 54 33.70 -2.05 -21.33
C TYR A 54 33.99 -0.91 -20.34
N PHE A 55 33.99 -1.18 -19.03
CA PHE A 55 34.41 -0.21 -18.03
C PHE A 55 35.92 -0.35 -17.77
N SER A 56 36.71 0.64 -18.20
CA SER A 56 38.17 0.60 -18.01
C SER A 56 38.63 0.66 -16.55
N SER A 57 37.73 1.01 -15.62
CA SER A 57 38.04 1.25 -14.20
C SER A 57 37.50 0.21 -13.21
N PHE A 58 36.65 -0.75 -13.63
CA PHE A 58 36.06 -1.76 -12.73
C PHE A 58 36.26 -3.23 -13.18
N GLY A 59 36.94 -3.47 -14.31
CA GLY A 59 37.01 -4.81 -14.91
C GLY A 59 35.65 -5.24 -15.51
N ASP A 60 35.62 -6.39 -16.18
CA ASP A 60 34.36 -6.99 -16.69
C ASP A 60 33.44 -7.30 -15.51
N VAL A 61 32.57 -6.36 -15.16
CA VAL A 61 31.42 -6.61 -14.29
C VAL A 61 30.18 -6.53 -15.17
N MET A 62 30.05 -7.53 -16.03
CA MET A 62 28.77 -7.85 -16.64
C MET A 62 28.04 -8.80 -15.67
N PRO A 63 26.84 -8.45 -15.18
CA PRO A 63 25.99 -9.45 -14.53
C PRO A 63 25.74 -10.57 -15.53
N ASP A 64 26.01 -11.82 -15.15
CA ASP A 64 25.66 -12.98 -15.98
C ASP A 64 24.13 -13.07 -16.19
N GLU A 65 23.69 -13.92 -17.12
CA GLU A 65 22.25 -14.08 -17.42
C GLU A 65 21.41 -14.41 -16.17
N ASN A 66 21.99 -15.14 -15.21
CA ASN A 66 21.32 -15.47 -13.96
C ASN A 66 21.16 -14.23 -13.07
N THR A 67 22.18 -13.38 -12.97
CA THR A 67 22.15 -12.13 -12.22
C THR A 67 21.11 -11.15 -12.78
N VAL A 68 20.96 -11.11 -14.12
CA VAL A 68 19.92 -10.33 -14.80
C VAL A 68 18.52 -10.88 -14.49
N ALA A 69 18.35 -12.21 -14.55
CA ALA A 69 17.07 -12.85 -14.23
C ALA A 69 16.67 -12.64 -12.77
N ASP A 70 17.62 -12.78 -11.83
CA ASP A 70 17.40 -12.55 -10.40
C ASP A 70 17.02 -11.10 -10.10
N GLY A 71 17.72 -10.13 -10.71
CA GLY A 71 17.39 -8.71 -10.57
C GLY A 71 15.99 -8.39 -11.08
N ARG A 72 15.57 -8.99 -12.21
CA ARG A 72 14.20 -8.83 -12.72
C ARG A 72 13.15 -9.41 -11.78
N ALA A 73 13.38 -10.62 -11.26
CA ALA A 73 12.47 -11.25 -10.31
C ALA A 73 12.29 -10.41 -9.05
N GLN A 74 13.38 -9.79 -8.54
CA GLN A 74 13.32 -8.87 -7.41
C GLN A 74 12.55 -7.60 -7.72
N ILE A 75 12.73 -7.00 -8.90
CA ILE A 75 11.98 -5.82 -9.35
C ILE A 75 10.49 -6.17 -9.48
N GLU A 76 10.15 -7.26 -10.16
CA GLU A 76 8.76 -7.71 -10.32
C GLU A 76 8.10 -8.02 -8.97
N HIS A 77 8.84 -8.63 -8.03
CA HIS A 77 8.38 -8.81 -6.66
C HIS A 77 8.12 -7.47 -5.99
N HIS A 78 9.08 -6.54 -6.03
CA HIS A 78 8.95 -5.21 -5.45
C HIS A 78 7.74 -4.45 -6.02
N HIS A 79 7.55 -4.40 -7.34
CA HIS A 79 6.41 -3.74 -7.97
C HIS A 79 5.07 -4.32 -7.49
N ARG A 80 5.00 -5.64 -7.33
CA ARG A 80 3.80 -6.32 -6.87
C ARG A 80 3.51 -6.06 -5.39
N THR A 81 4.53 -5.97 -4.55
CA THR A 81 4.36 -5.77 -3.09
C THR A 81 4.43 -4.30 -2.65
N ARG A 82 4.78 -3.39 -3.56
CA ARG A 82 4.88 -1.95 -3.28
C ARG A 82 3.58 -1.41 -2.70
N LEU A 83 3.69 -0.58 -1.67
CA LEU A 83 2.54 0.13 -1.15
C LEU A 83 2.11 1.22 -2.14
N ASN A 84 0.85 1.13 -2.57
CA ASN A 84 0.14 2.15 -3.33
C ASN A 84 -1.34 2.09 -2.95
N GLU A 85 -2.12 3.07 -3.42
CA GLU A 85 -3.56 3.12 -3.14
C GLU A 85 -4.30 1.86 -3.61
N GLU A 86 -3.96 1.33 -4.78
CA GLU A 86 -4.59 0.13 -5.34
C GLU A 86 -4.40 -1.09 -4.42
N ARG A 87 -3.20 -1.25 -3.85
CA ARG A 87 -2.87 -2.35 -2.94
C ARG A 87 -3.63 -2.24 -1.62
N VAL A 88 -3.76 -1.03 -1.07
CA VAL A 88 -4.59 -0.79 0.12
C VAL A 88 -6.04 -1.17 -0.16
N ARG A 89 -6.62 -0.69 -1.27
CA ARG A 89 -8.00 -1.00 -1.65
C ARG A 89 -8.21 -2.49 -1.89
N ALA A 90 -7.25 -3.16 -2.53
CA ALA A 90 -7.28 -4.61 -2.75
C ALA A 90 -7.28 -5.39 -1.42
N ALA A 91 -6.53 -4.94 -0.41
CA ALA A 91 -6.51 -5.57 0.91
C ALA A 91 -7.87 -5.52 1.62
N TYR A 92 -8.60 -4.40 1.53
CA TYR A 92 -9.96 -4.30 2.06
C TYR A 92 -10.97 -5.07 1.22
N ALA A 93 -10.83 -5.09 -0.10
CA ALA A 93 -11.69 -5.90 -0.98
C ALA A 93 -11.55 -7.40 -0.68
N ALA A 94 -10.34 -7.88 -0.37
CA ALA A 94 -10.10 -9.25 0.06
C ALA A 94 -10.87 -9.58 1.36
N LEU A 95 -10.87 -8.67 2.36
CA LEU A 95 -11.66 -8.84 3.58
C LEU A 95 -13.17 -8.88 3.29
N ALA A 96 -13.67 -7.95 2.48
CA ALA A 96 -15.09 -7.87 2.13
C ALA A 96 -15.58 -9.11 1.35
N GLY A 97 -14.69 -9.73 0.57
CA GLY A 97 -14.98 -10.96 -0.16
C GLY A 97 -14.97 -12.23 0.70
N GLY A 98 -14.30 -12.22 1.86
CA GLY A 98 -14.20 -13.37 2.75
C GLY A 98 -13.33 -14.52 2.22
N ASP A 99 -12.57 -14.31 1.15
CA ASP A 99 -11.66 -15.29 0.56
C ASP A 99 -10.34 -15.32 1.34
N GLN A 100 -10.12 -16.37 2.14
CA GLN A 100 -8.95 -16.50 3.01
C GLN A 100 -7.63 -16.50 2.23
N ASP A 101 -7.58 -17.10 1.04
CA ASP A 101 -6.39 -17.15 0.20
C ASP A 101 -6.02 -15.75 -0.32
N GLN A 102 -7.02 -14.89 -0.53
CA GLN A 102 -6.79 -13.49 -0.88
C GLN A 102 -6.37 -12.68 0.33
N VAL A 103 -7.03 -12.86 1.48
CA VAL A 103 -6.68 -12.16 2.71
C VAL A 103 -5.22 -12.43 3.10
N GLU A 104 -4.75 -13.66 2.93
CA GLU A 104 -3.36 -14.08 3.19
C GLU A 104 -2.29 -13.27 2.45
N GLN A 105 -2.61 -12.78 1.26
CA GLN A 105 -1.68 -12.00 0.43
C GLN A 105 -1.48 -10.57 0.94
N TYR A 106 -2.41 -10.07 1.75
CA TYR A 106 -2.43 -8.69 2.21
C TYR A 106 -2.34 -8.54 3.74
N TRP A 107 -2.73 -9.55 4.52
CA TRP A 107 -2.81 -9.47 5.98
C TRP A 107 -1.90 -10.52 6.61
N HIS A 108 -0.88 -10.07 7.32
CA HIS A 108 0.10 -10.94 7.97
C HIS A 108 -0.58 -11.82 9.03
N GLU A 109 -0.12 -13.06 9.19
CA GLU A 109 -0.70 -14.01 10.16
C GLU A 109 -0.67 -13.46 11.59
N ASP A 110 0.44 -12.85 12.00
CA ASP A 110 0.64 -12.20 13.30
C ASP A 110 0.23 -10.71 13.34
N MET A 111 -0.62 -10.26 12.41
CA MET A 111 -1.01 -8.84 12.38
C MET A 111 -1.71 -8.42 13.67
N THR A 112 -1.63 -7.13 14.01
CA THR A 112 -2.35 -6.58 15.15
C THR A 112 -3.34 -5.51 14.70
N TRP A 113 -4.52 -5.48 15.29
CA TRP A 113 -5.55 -4.49 14.99
C TRP A 113 -6.10 -3.85 16.26
N LEU A 114 -5.88 -2.55 16.44
CA LEU A 114 -6.44 -1.80 17.57
C LEU A 114 -7.79 -1.19 17.18
N VAL A 115 -8.85 -1.71 17.78
CA VAL A 115 -10.21 -1.15 17.68
C VAL A 115 -10.39 -0.06 18.74
N PRO A 116 -10.75 1.17 18.36
CA PRO A 116 -10.97 2.27 19.31
C PRO A 116 -12.23 2.06 20.18
N GLY A 117 -12.38 2.88 21.20
CA GLY A 117 -13.56 2.92 22.06
C GLY A 117 -13.46 2.07 23.34
N ASP A 118 -14.58 2.01 24.04
CA ASP A 118 -14.81 1.25 25.28
C ASP A 118 -16.11 0.44 25.18
N ASN A 119 -16.20 -0.41 24.16
CA ASN A 119 -17.35 -1.28 23.90
C ASN A 119 -16.91 -2.75 23.78
N PRO A 120 -17.85 -3.72 23.70
CA PRO A 120 -17.52 -5.14 23.71
C PRO A 120 -16.58 -5.60 22.57
N ILE A 121 -16.52 -4.86 21.46
CA ILE A 121 -15.66 -5.21 20.31
C ILE A 121 -14.35 -4.39 20.29
N SER A 122 -14.16 -3.43 21.19
CA SER A 122 -12.94 -2.62 21.32
C SER A 122 -11.71 -3.42 21.72
N GLY A 123 -10.54 -2.76 21.66
CA GLY A 123 -9.27 -3.31 22.11
C GLY A 123 -8.42 -3.93 21.00
N MET A 124 -7.31 -4.53 21.41
CA MET A 124 -6.33 -5.12 20.49
C MET A 124 -6.78 -6.51 20.05
N LYS A 125 -6.86 -6.75 18.74
CA LYS A 125 -6.97 -8.06 18.11
C LYS A 125 -5.57 -8.53 17.72
N LYS A 126 -5.23 -9.77 18.07
CA LYS A 126 -3.91 -10.35 17.87
C LYS A 126 -3.99 -11.52 16.91
N GLY A 127 -3.27 -11.38 15.81
CA GLY A 127 -3.32 -12.32 14.72
C GLY A 127 -4.51 -12.08 13.81
N ARG A 128 -4.39 -12.60 12.59
CA ARG A 128 -5.40 -12.48 11.56
C ARG A 128 -6.72 -13.15 11.95
N ASP A 129 -6.69 -14.27 12.64
CA ASP A 129 -7.90 -15.01 13.03
C ASP A 129 -8.78 -14.19 13.98
N GLU A 130 -8.21 -13.60 15.06
CA GLU A 130 -8.96 -12.72 15.97
C GLU A 130 -9.50 -11.47 15.25
N PHE A 131 -8.78 -10.97 14.25
CA PHE A 131 -9.24 -9.85 13.43
C PHE A 131 -10.41 -10.25 12.52
N MET A 132 -10.39 -11.45 11.94
CA MET A 132 -11.51 -11.97 11.15
C MET A 132 -12.76 -12.22 12.02
N ASP A 133 -12.58 -12.76 13.22
CA ASP A 133 -13.68 -12.92 14.19
C ASP A 133 -14.31 -11.58 14.59
N PHE A 134 -13.48 -10.55 14.76
CA PHE A 134 -13.95 -9.18 14.97
C PHE A 134 -14.79 -8.68 13.79
N MET A 135 -14.32 -8.86 12.55
CA MET A 135 -15.06 -8.46 11.35
C MET A 135 -16.39 -9.22 11.21
N ALA A 136 -16.41 -10.51 11.54
CA ALA A 136 -17.64 -11.30 11.59
C ALA A 136 -18.63 -10.75 12.64
N THR A 137 -18.14 -10.42 13.83
CA THR A 137 -18.95 -9.81 14.90
C THR A 137 -19.54 -8.47 14.45
N VAL A 138 -18.77 -7.62 13.76
CA VAL A 138 -19.26 -6.36 13.17
C VAL A 138 -20.38 -6.62 12.16
N GLY A 139 -20.22 -7.61 11.29
CA GLY A 139 -21.25 -8.04 10.33
C GLY A 139 -22.53 -8.50 11.03
N GLU A 140 -22.42 -9.39 12.01
CA GLU A 140 -23.56 -9.91 12.77
C GLU A 140 -24.32 -8.80 13.51
N LEU A 141 -23.60 -7.97 14.28
CA LEU A 141 -24.20 -6.92 15.10
C LEU A 141 -24.80 -5.78 14.26
N SER A 142 -24.33 -5.58 13.03
CA SER A 142 -24.91 -4.61 12.08
C SER A 142 -25.95 -5.20 11.14
N GLY A 143 -26.21 -6.52 11.18
CA GLY A 143 -27.05 -7.17 10.19
C GLY A 143 -26.51 -7.05 8.76
N ASN A 144 -25.17 -7.04 8.61
CA ASN A 144 -24.42 -6.82 7.38
C ASN A 144 -24.66 -5.45 6.72
N SER A 145 -25.12 -4.46 7.48
CA SER A 145 -25.32 -3.09 6.98
C SER A 145 -24.10 -2.19 7.12
N PHE A 146 -23.08 -2.63 7.87
CA PHE A 146 -21.85 -1.86 8.03
C PHE A 146 -21.14 -1.66 6.68
N ASN A 147 -20.87 -0.41 6.34
CA ASN A 147 -20.24 0.00 5.09
C ASN A 147 -19.11 0.99 5.38
N MET A 148 -17.97 0.79 4.72
CA MET A 148 -16.86 1.73 4.71
C MET A 148 -16.77 2.40 3.33
N ASP A 149 -17.13 3.68 3.25
CA ASP A 149 -16.96 4.46 2.04
C ASP A 149 -15.62 5.21 2.07
N PHE A 150 -14.68 4.85 1.20
CA PHE A 150 -13.33 5.41 1.20
C PHE A 150 -13.30 6.81 0.58
N THR A 151 -13.03 7.81 1.41
CA THR A 151 -12.87 9.21 0.98
C THR A 151 -11.48 9.46 0.40
N ALA A 152 -10.43 8.90 1.01
CA ALA A 152 -9.05 9.08 0.55
C ALA A 152 -8.12 7.98 1.09
N VAL A 153 -7.06 7.68 0.34
CA VAL A 153 -5.97 6.81 0.79
C VAL A 153 -4.65 7.56 0.63
N PHE A 154 -3.88 7.64 1.71
CA PHE A 154 -2.55 8.22 1.71
C PHE A 154 -1.53 7.13 1.96
N THR A 155 -0.52 7.04 1.10
CA THR A 155 0.60 6.12 1.28
C THR A 155 1.85 6.93 1.56
N GLY A 156 2.50 6.63 2.68
CA GLY A 156 3.77 7.20 3.09
C GLY A 156 4.81 6.10 3.26
N GLY A 157 6.07 6.46 3.04
CA GLY A 157 7.18 5.52 3.01
C GLY A 157 8.25 6.04 2.06
N ASP A 158 9.48 5.58 2.25
CA ASP A 158 10.53 5.83 1.27
C ASP A 158 10.32 4.83 0.12
N PRO A 159 10.02 5.28 -1.12
CA PRO A 159 9.84 4.39 -2.25
C PRO A 159 11.08 3.55 -2.59
N ALA A 160 12.24 3.85 -2.00
CA ALA A 160 13.46 3.05 -2.10
C ALA A 160 13.59 1.95 -1.01
N VAL A 161 12.74 1.95 0.02
CA VAL A 161 12.80 1.00 1.14
C VAL A 161 11.68 -0.01 1.04
N ILE A 162 12.04 -1.27 0.76
CA ILE A 162 11.10 -2.39 0.76
C ILE A 162 10.65 -2.68 2.20
N GLY A 163 9.35 -2.62 2.47
CA GLY A 163 8.74 -3.14 3.70
C GLY A 163 8.67 -2.20 4.90
N GLY A 164 8.83 -0.88 4.68
CA GLY A 164 8.74 0.14 5.73
C GLY A 164 7.59 1.13 5.55
N ASP A 165 6.49 0.70 4.95
CA ASP A 165 5.47 1.62 4.44
C ASP A 165 4.29 1.78 5.41
N THR A 166 3.68 2.96 5.41
CA THR A 166 2.48 3.28 6.20
C THR A 166 1.38 3.76 5.27
N SER A 167 0.16 3.26 5.42
CA SER A 167 -1.03 3.89 4.82
C SER A 167 -1.88 4.56 5.87
N VAL A 168 -2.58 5.61 5.45
CA VAL A 168 -3.66 6.25 6.20
C VAL A 168 -4.88 6.28 5.30
N ASP A 169 -5.92 5.56 5.70
CA ASP A 169 -7.13 5.39 4.91
C ASP A 169 -8.26 6.14 5.61
N LEU A 170 -8.82 7.15 4.94
CA LEU A 170 -9.95 7.93 5.44
C LEU A 170 -11.23 7.34 4.86
N SER A 171 -12.20 7.07 5.73
CA SER A 171 -13.50 6.56 5.33
C SER A 171 -14.65 7.18 6.12
N HIS A 172 -15.79 7.27 5.44
CA HIS A 172 -17.08 7.54 6.06
C HIS A 172 -17.80 6.21 6.29
N ASN A 173 -17.93 5.82 7.57
CA ASN A 173 -18.48 4.53 7.95
C ASN A 173 -19.94 4.68 8.35
N THR A 174 -20.79 3.87 7.74
CA THR A 174 -22.24 3.87 8.01
C THR A 174 -22.74 2.48 8.36
N GLY A 175 -23.87 2.40 9.05
CA GLY A 175 -24.56 1.13 9.32
C GLY A 175 -25.76 1.32 10.22
N HIS A 176 -26.48 0.23 10.48
CA HIS A 176 -27.56 0.17 11.46
C HIS A 176 -27.43 -1.09 12.33
N ARG A 177 -28.05 -1.09 13.51
CA ARG A 177 -28.00 -2.26 14.40
C ARG A 177 -28.85 -3.39 13.81
N ALA A 178 -28.40 -4.63 13.97
CA ALA A 178 -29.22 -5.79 13.64
C ALA A 178 -30.53 -5.76 14.43
N GLY A 179 -31.66 -5.84 13.72
CA GLY A 179 -33.00 -5.83 14.32
C GLY A 179 -33.52 -4.46 14.76
N ASP A 180 -32.75 -3.38 14.60
CA ASP A 180 -33.19 -2.01 14.91
C ASP A 180 -32.52 -0.99 13.98
N GLU A 181 -33.18 -0.70 12.85
CA GLU A 181 -32.71 0.27 11.84
C GLU A 181 -32.66 1.72 12.36
N SER A 182 -33.34 2.01 13.48
CA SER A 182 -33.33 3.37 14.07
C SER A 182 -32.02 3.69 14.78
N ARG A 183 -31.30 2.66 15.26
CA ARG A 183 -29.94 2.78 15.78
C ARG A 183 -28.96 2.77 14.61
N ARG A 184 -28.48 3.94 14.23
CA ARG A 184 -27.55 4.14 13.10
C ARG A 184 -26.16 4.52 13.58
N LEU A 185 -25.17 4.08 12.83
CA LEU A 185 -23.78 4.53 12.93
C LEU A 185 -23.48 5.42 11.72
N GLU A 186 -22.85 6.56 11.96
CA GLU A 186 -22.38 7.49 10.93
C GLU A 186 -21.16 8.23 11.46
N ILE A 187 -19.96 7.74 11.13
CA ILE A 187 -18.71 8.26 11.69
C ILE A 187 -17.64 8.39 10.62
N ASP A 188 -16.77 9.39 10.76
CA ASP A 188 -15.55 9.49 9.97
C ASP A 188 -14.39 8.79 10.70
N VAL A 189 -13.65 7.95 9.98
CA VAL A 189 -12.59 7.09 10.52
C VAL A 189 -11.32 7.26 9.72
N ALA A 190 -10.18 7.23 10.42
CA ALA A 190 -8.87 7.04 9.85
C ALA A 190 -8.31 5.69 10.30
N HIS A 191 -8.00 4.81 9.37
CA HIS A 191 -7.20 3.62 9.63
C HIS A 191 -5.73 3.89 9.32
N VAL A 192 -4.86 3.71 10.31
CA VAL A 192 -3.41 3.82 10.13
C VAL A 192 -2.84 2.42 10.07
N LEU A 193 -2.32 2.02 8.90
CA LEU A 193 -1.80 0.68 8.65
C LEU A 193 -0.29 0.73 8.47
N LYS A 194 0.42 -0.18 9.13
CA LYS A 194 1.83 -0.47 8.87
C LYS A 194 1.93 -1.69 7.97
N TRP A 195 2.75 -1.57 6.95
CA TRP A 195 2.98 -2.58 5.93
C TRP A 195 4.42 -3.10 6.02
N ASN A 196 4.59 -4.40 5.87
CA ASN A 196 5.87 -5.06 5.70
C ASN A 196 5.77 -6.07 4.56
N GLU A 197 6.69 -5.97 3.59
CA GLU A 197 6.69 -6.82 2.37
C GLU A 197 5.31 -6.89 1.69
N GLY A 198 4.63 -5.75 1.63
CA GLY A 198 3.29 -5.64 1.04
C GLY A 198 2.15 -6.22 1.87
N ARG A 199 2.39 -6.67 3.11
CA ARG A 199 1.35 -7.18 4.02
C ARG A 199 1.16 -6.25 5.22
N VAL A 200 -0.08 -6.06 5.64
CA VAL A 200 -0.43 -5.33 6.86
C VAL A 200 0.03 -6.13 8.07
N VAL A 201 0.85 -5.51 8.91
CA VAL A 201 1.36 -6.10 10.17
C VAL A 201 0.80 -5.42 11.41
N GLU A 202 0.31 -4.19 11.27
CA GLU A 202 -0.33 -3.43 12.35
C GLU A 202 -1.38 -2.50 11.73
N GLY A 203 -2.55 -2.42 12.35
CA GLY A 203 -3.60 -1.47 12.00
C GLY A 203 -4.19 -0.84 13.25
N ARG A 204 -4.52 0.45 13.16
CA ARG A 204 -5.14 1.20 14.27
C ARG A 204 -6.25 2.08 13.73
N GLY A 205 -7.44 1.94 14.31
CA GLY A 205 -8.56 2.84 14.01
C GLY A 205 -8.55 4.08 14.89
N ALA A 206 -8.72 5.24 14.28
CA ALA A 206 -8.98 6.50 14.95
C ALA A 206 -10.29 7.09 14.42
N ILE A 207 -11.18 7.51 15.30
CA ILE A 207 -12.48 8.06 14.94
C ILE A 207 -12.46 9.57 15.23
N PHE A 208 -12.97 10.37 14.29
CA PHE A 208 -12.97 11.83 14.41
C PHE A 208 -14.11 12.36 15.30
N GLY A 209 -13.91 13.55 15.85
CA GLY A 209 -14.94 14.29 16.60
C GLY A 209 -15.46 13.52 17.81
N ASN A 210 -16.79 13.45 17.94
CA ASN A 210 -17.46 12.67 18.99
C ASN A 210 -17.76 11.23 18.54
N GLY A 211 -17.26 10.81 17.37
CA GLY A 211 -17.62 9.53 16.76
C GLY A 211 -17.21 8.31 17.59
N THR A 212 -16.20 8.40 18.46
CA THR A 212 -15.87 7.30 19.39
C THR A 212 -17.01 7.02 20.37
N ALA A 213 -17.68 8.05 20.88
CA ALA A 213 -18.83 7.88 21.77
C ALA A 213 -20.04 7.32 21.02
N GLU A 214 -20.25 7.74 19.77
CA GLU A 214 -21.29 7.19 18.89
C GLU A 214 -21.02 5.73 18.54
N TYR A 215 -19.77 5.38 18.27
CA TYR A 215 -19.29 4.01 18.06
C TYR A 215 -19.54 3.15 19.30
N ASP A 216 -19.20 3.63 20.49
CA ASP A 216 -19.42 2.90 21.74
C ASP A 216 -20.91 2.68 22.02
N ALA A 217 -21.74 3.72 21.85
CA ALA A 217 -23.18 3.61 22.00
C ALA A 217 -23.82 2.68 20.96
N PHE A 218 -23.26 2.61 19.75
CA PHE A 218 -23.73 1.73 18.70
C PHE A 218 -23.41 0.25 18.98
N TRP A 219 -22.22 -0.04 19.51
CA TRP A 219 -21.78 -1.42 19.78
C TRP A 219 -22.20 -1.98 21.12
N SER A 220 -22.54 -1.12 22.08
CA SER A 220 -23.15 -1.49 23.38
C SER A 220 -24.48 -2.24 23.25
#